data_AF-A0A090M6F9-F1
#
_entry.id   AF-A0A090M6F9-F1
#
_cell.length_a   1.000
_cell.length_b   1.000
_cell.length_c   1.000
_cell.angle_alpha   90.00
_cell.angle_beta   90.00
_cell.angle_gamma   90.00
#
_symmetry.space_group_name_H-M   'P 1'
#
loop_
_entity.id
_entity.type
_entity.pdbx_description
1 polymer ?
#
loop_
_entity_poly.entity_id
_entity_poly.type
_entity_poly.pdbx_seq_one_letter_code
_entity_poly.pdbx_strand_id
1 'polypeptide(L)'
;MARASSVFAAAAPARARRPAREAAKDALRAACLGGDARGVERRARALETFMLASEWATVERTSEGVWRVAYTNAPAPSNGRLGVFSGASFQVVDATRRRYSNVLSVPPENWLRCELRARWDVLEDDALWLATFESVEIKVFDRFVLGKKVWGEGEVTRVWRTTYVDDDVRVVRAARTREAEAAGAARGRRAREGEDCLFVMTKETPWWEIPTGV
;
A
#
# COMPACT_ATOMS: atom_id res chain seq x y z
N MET A 1 -22.74 -37.36 29.89
CA MET A 1 -22.62 -35.89 29.80
C MET A 1 -21.19 -35.50 30.16
N ALA A 2 -20.31 -35.30 29.16
CA ALA A 2 -18.95 -34.84 29.37
C ALA A 2 -18.87 -33.35 29.00
N ARG A 3 -18.49 -32.49 29.95
CA ARG A 3 -18.25 -31.07 29.72
C ARG A 3 -16.86 -30.90 29.10
N ALA A 4 -16.82 -30.44 27.85
CA ALA A 4 -15.60 -29.93 27.22
C ALA A 4 -15.20 -28.61 27.91
N SER A 5 -14.02 -28.57 28.51
CA SER A 5 -13.41 -27.32 28.96
C SER A 5 -12.74 -26.66 27.76
N SER A 6 -13.33 -25.58 27.25
CA SER A 6 -12.67 -24.72 26.27
C SER A 6 -11.65 -23.83 27.00
N VAL A 7 -10.38 -24.05 26.72
CA VAL A 7 -9.31 -23.14 27.14
C VAL A 7 -9.32 -21.97 26.16
N PHE A 8 -9.94 -20.86 26.55
CA PHE A 8 -9.71 -19.58 25.89
C PHE A 8 -8.27 -19.14 26.21
N ALA A 9 -7.39 -19.20 25.21
CA ALA A 9 -6.08 -18.57 25.31
C ALA A 9 -6.29 -17.05 25.46
N ALA A 10 -6.00 -16.52 26.65
CA ALA A 10 -6.06 -15.09 26.92
C ALA A 10 -5.09 -14.35 25.99
N ALA A 11 -5.60 -13.40 25.21
CA ALA A 11 -4.78 -12.54 24.37
C ALA A 11 -3.81 -11.73 25.26
N ALA A 12 -2.52 -11.75 24.92
CA ALA A 12 -1.51 -11.00 25.66
C ALA A 12 -1.85 -9.49 25.71
N PRO A 13 -1.59 -8.79 26.83
CA PRO A 13 -1.95 -7.39 27.00
C PRO A 13 -1.28 -6.51 25.93
N ALA A 14 -2.00 -5.49 25.44
CA ALA A 14 -1.59 -4.62 24.33
C ALA A 14 -0.16 -4.04 24.46
N ARG A 15 0.30 -3.80 25.69
CA ARG A 15 1.65 -3.28 26.00
C ARG A 15 2.78 -4.28 25.67
N ALA A 16 2.52 -5.58 25.76
CA ALA A 16 3.48 -6.64 25.40
C ALA A 16 3.52 -6.91 23.88
N ARG A 17 2.49 -6.49 23.13
CA ARG A 17 2.42 -6.66 21.66
C ARG A 17 3.24 -5.60 20.92
N ARG A 18 3.50 -4.43 21.52
CA ARG A 18 4.27 -3.34 20.89
C ARG A 18 5.70 -3.76 20.52
N PRO A 19 6.53 -4.34 21.41
CA PRO A 19 7.88 -4.77 21.04
C PRO A 19 7.89 -5.81 19.91
N ALA A 20 6.95 -6.77 19.94
CA ALA A 20 6.83 -7.79 18.89
C ALA A 20 6.41 -7.19 17.54
N ARG A 21 5.54 -6.18 17.55
CA ARG A 21 5.12 -5.44 16.35
C ARG A 21 6.26 -4.64 15.75
N GLU A 22 7.01 -3.90 16.57
CA GLU A 22 8.18 -3.14 16.11
C GLU A 22 9.25 -4.08 15.51
N ALA A 23 9.55 -5.21 16.18
CA ALA A 23 10.46 -6.22 15.63
C ALA A 23 9.97 -6.83 14.30
N ALA A 24 8.65 -7.01 14.15
CA ALA A 24 8.06 -7.46 12.89
C ALA A 24 8.21 -6.42 11.78
N LYS A 25 8.07 -5.12 12.09
CA LYS A 25 8.31 -4.02 11.14
C LYS A 25 9.77 -3.98 10.69
N ASP A 26 10.72 -4.09 11.61
CA ASP A 26 12.15 -4.07 11.28
C ASP A 26 12.55 -5.27 10.42
N ALA A 27 12.02 -6.45 10.73
CA ALA A 27 12.23 -7.65 9.91
C ALA A 27 11.61 -7.51 8.50
N LEU A 28 10.48 -6.84 8.36
CA LEU A 28 9.85 -6.55 7.07
C LEU A 28 10.70 -5.57 6.26
N ARG A 29 11.15 -4.46 6.87
CA ARG A 29 12.03 -3.47 6.22
C ARG A 29 13.32 -4.09 5.73
N ALA A 30 13.97 -4.91 6.56
CA ALA A 30 15.18 -5.64 6.18
C ALA A 30 14.93 -6.56 4.99
N ALA A 31 13.79 -7.26 4.95
CA ALA A 31 13.43 -8.11 3.81
C ALA A 31 13.20 -7.30 2.52
N CYS A 32 12.57 -6.12 2.62
CA CYS A 32 12.37 -5.22 1.47
C CYS A 32 13.72 -4.75 0.90
N LEU A 33 14.67 -4.36 1.75
CA LEU A 33 16.01 -3.94 1.33
C LEU A 33 16.81 -5.08 0.69
N GLY A 34 16.63 -6.32 1.17
CA GLY A 34 17.31 -7.50 0.63
C GLY A 34 16.71 -8.05 -0.68
N GLY A 35 15.55 -7.56 -1.13
CA GLY A 35 14.90 -8.02 -2.35
C GLY A 35 14.34 -9.46 -2.31
N ASP A 36 14.25 -10.09 -1.14
CA ASP A 36 13.69 -11.43 -0.98
C ASP A 36 12.14 -11.38 -1.03
N ALA A 37 11.56 -11.52 -2.22
CA ALA A 37 10.12 -11.51 -2.42
C ALA A 37 9.36 -12.50 -1.52
N ARG A 38 9.91 -13.70 -1.29
CA ARG A 38 9.28 -14.70 -0.40
C ARG A 38 9.39 -14.29 1.06
N GLY A 39 10.53 -13.72 1.44
CA GLY A 39 10.77 -13.11 2.74
C GLY A 39 9.82 -11.98 3.03
N VAL A 40 9.66 -11.03 2.09
CA VAL A 40 8.74 -9.89 2.23
C VAL A 40 7.31 -10.38 2.43
N GLU A 41 6.81 -11.28 1.59
CA GLU A 41 5.46 -11.84 1.72
C GLU A 41 5.24 -12.51 3.10
N ARG A 42 6.21 -13.31 3.57
CA ARG A 42 6.16 -13.96 4.88
C ARG A 42 6.16 -12.95 6.03
N ARG A 43 6.99 -11.91 5.96
CA ARG A 43 7.10 -10.88 7.01
C ARG A 43 5.89 -9.93 7.01
N ALA A 44 5.36 -9.59 5.84
CA ALA A 44 4.13 -8.82 5.70
C ALA A 44 2.98 -9.55 6.41
N ARG A 45 2.80 -10.85 6.16
CA ARG A 45 1.78 -11.66 6.86
C ARG A 45 1.92 -11.68 8.36
N ALA A 46 3.15 -11.78 8.87
CA ALA A 46 3.39 -11.72 10.31
C ALA A 46 2.91 -10.37 10.87
N LEU A 47 3.16 -9.27 10.16
CA LEU A 47 2.72 -7.93 10.54
C LEU A 47 1.18 -7.77 10.43
N GLU A 48 0.54 -8.34 9.41
CA GLU A 48 -0.92 -8.32 9.21
C GLU A 48 -1.69 -8.95 10.39
N THR A 49 -1.07 -9.89 11.12
CA THR A 49 -1.69 -10.48 12.33
C THR A 49 -1.91 -9.47 13.47
N PHE A 50 -1.22 -8.33 13.44
CA PHE A 50 -1.39 -7.27 14.43
C PHE A 50 -2.55 -6.31 14.08
N MET A 51 -2.93 -6.18 12.80
CA MET A 51 -4.00 -5.27 12.36
C MET A 51 -5.41 -5.81 12.66
N LEU A 52 -5.56 -7.14 12.72
CA LEU A 52 -6.83 -7.82 13.07
C LEU A 52 -7.30 -7.56 14.52
N ALA A 53 -6.61 -6.72 15.29
CA ALA A 53 -6.88 -6.50 16.71
C ALA A 53 -7.12 -5.04 17.12
N SER A 54 -7.20 -4.09 16.18
CA SER A 54 -7.34 -2.67 16.50
C SER A 54 -8.61 -2.08 15.88
N GLU A 55 -9.65 -1.91 16.70
CA GLU A 55 -10.93 -1.22 16.42
C GLU A 55 -10.79 0.27 16.00
N TRP A 56 -9.59 0.74 15.63
CA TRP A 56 -9.25 2.16 15.53
C TRP A 56 -8.46 2.55 14.28
N ALA A 57 -8.09 1.59 13.42
CA ALA A 57 -7.34 1.86 12.19
C ALA A 57 -8.26 1.83 10.97
N THR A 58 -9.10 2.85 10.78
CA THR A 58 -9.81 3.02 9.51
C THR A 58 -8.83 3.50 8.43
N VAL A 59 -8.97 2.99 7.20
CA VAL A 59 -8.12 3.42 6.06
C VAL A 59 -8.11 4.94 5.94
N GLU A 60 -9.24 5.59 6.16
CA GLU A 60 -9.38 7.04 6.08
C GLU A 60 -8.56 7.78 7.14
N ARG A 61 -8.53 7.32 8.39
CA ARG A 61 -7.81 8.06 9.45
C ARG A 61 -6.30 7.86 9.44
N THR A 62 -5.83 6.68 9.05
CA THR A 62 -4.41 6.34 9.18
C THR A 62 -3.63 6.43 7.87
N SER A 63 -4.31 6.42 6.71
CA SER A 63 -3.63 6.44 5.41
C SER A 63 -3.26 7.84 4.90
N GLU A 64 -3.75 8.92 5.51
CA GLU A 64 -3.42 10.31 5.10
C GLU A 64 -1.91 10.53 4.97
N GLY A 65 -1.47 11.26 3.95
CA GLY A 65 -0.06 11.62 3.74
C GLY A 65 0.65 10.80 2.68
N VAL A 66 1.99 10.84 2.69
CA VAL A 66 2.82 10.28 1.63
C VAL A 66 3.51 8.99 2.08
N TRP A 67 3.41 7.97 1.23
CA TRP A 67 3.88 6.63 1.49
C TRP A 67 4.84 6.20 0.39
N ARG A 68 6.12 6.03 0.70
CA ARG A 68 7.09 5.46 -0.25
C ARG A 68 6.92 3.97 -0.34
N VAL A 69 6.85 3.44 -1.56
CA VAL A 69 6.78 2.00 -1.82
C VAL A 69 8.19 1.40 -1.63
N ALA A 70 8.35 0.65 -0.54
CA ALA A 70 9.58 -0.08 -0.25
C ALA A 70 9.63 -1.43 -0.99
N TYR A 71 8.47 -2.03 -1.25
CA TYR A 71 8.35 -3.24 -2.06
C TYR A 71 6.98 -3.32 -2.72
N THR A 72 6.96 -3.82 -3.96
CA THR A 72 5.75 -4.34 -4.57
C THR A 72 6.05 -5.38 -5.65
N ASN A 73 5.13 -6.31 -5.85
CA ASN A 73 5.12 -7.21 -7.01
C ASN A 73 4.12 -6.75 -8.10
N ALA A 74 3.60 -5.53 -8.00
CA ALA A 74 2.73 -4.98 -9.02
C ALA A 74 3.47 -4.82 -10.36
N PRO A 75 2.78 -4.93 -11.50
CA PRO A 75 3.39 -4.57 -12.78
C PRO A 75 3.72 -3.07 -12.82
N ALA A 76 4.53 -2.69 -13.82
CA ALA A 76 4.78 -1.28 -14.11
C ALA A 76 3.45 -0.52 -14.40
N PRO A 77 3.33 0.76 -14.01
CA PRO A 77 4.38 1.59 -13.40
C PRO A 77 4.47 1.52 -11.88
N SER A 78 3.52 0.82 -11.23
CA SER A 78 3.37 0.83 -9.77
C SER A 78 4.57 0.23 -9.02
N ASN A 79 5.43 -0.54 -9.69
CA ASN A 79 6.72 -1.04 -9.16
C ASN A 79 7.89 -0.07 -9.24
N GLY A 80 7.62 1.20 -9.57
CA GLY A 80 8.66 2.22 -9.66
C GLY A 80 9.44 2.19 -10.99
N ARG A 81 8.88 1.57 -12.03
CA ARG A 81 9.50 1.49 -13.36
C ARG A 81 8.59 2.07 -14.43
N LEU A 82 9.16 2.81 -15.38
CA LEU A 82 8.47 3.26 -16.58
C LEU A 82 9.37 2.97 -17.79
N GLY A 83 9.09 1.87 -18.48
CA GLY A 83 9.99 1.36 -19.53
C GLY A 83 11.38 1.06 -18.96
N VAL A 84 12.41 1.71 -19.51
CA VAL A 84 13.81 1.58 -19.07
C VAL A 84 14.13 2.43 -17.82
N PHE A 85 13.25 3.35 -17.44
CA PHE A 85 13.47 4.24 -16.31
C PHE A 85 13.05 3.57 -15.01
N SER A 86 13.87 3.75 -13.96
CA SER A 86 13.60 3.25 -12.61
C SER A 86 13.77 4.40 -11.62
N GLY A 87 12.88 4.49 -10.65
CA GLY A 87 12.86 5.58 -9.67
C GLY A 87 12.16 5.19 -8.38
N ALA A 88 11.94 6.19 -7.53
CA ALA A 88 11.17 6.02 -6.31
C ALA A 88 9.66 6.06 -6.62
N SER A 89 8.91 5.12 -6.06
CA SER A 89 7.45 5.07 -6.18
C SER A 89 6.83 5.49 -4.86
N PHE A 90 5.78 6.30 -4.92
CA PHE A 90 5.06 6.85 -3.79
C PHE A 90 3.56 6.69 -3.98
N GLN A 91 2.82 6.66 -2.89
CA GLN A 91 1.39 6.87 -2.85
C GLN A 91 1.10 8.09 -1.96
N VAL A 92 0.56 9.14 -2.57
CA VAL A 92 0.11 10.37 -1.90
C VAL A 92 -1.38 10.24 -1.66
N VAL A 93 -1.82 10.28 -0.40
CA VAL A 93 -3.22 10.05 -0.01
C VAL A 93 -3.79 11.31 0.63
N ASP A 94 -4.91 11.79 0.07
CA ASP A 94 -5.80 12.81 0.64
C ASP A 94 -7.10 12.08 1.06
N ALA A 95 -7.15 11.68 2.32
CA ALA A 95 -8.26 10.95 2.92
C ALA A 95 -9.52 11.82 3.04
N THR A 96 -9.35 13.12 3.25
CA THR A 96 -10.46 14.08 3.34
C THR A 96 -11.24 14.14 2.03
N ARG A 97 -10.53 14.13 0.89
CA ARG A 97 -11.13 14.17 -0.45
C ARG A 97 -11.34 12.79 -1.07
N ARG A 98 -10.97 11.72 -0.37
CA ARG A 98 -10.94 10.34 -0.88
C ARG A 98 -10.24 10.21 -2.23
N ARG A 99 -9.06 10.84 -2.34
CA ARG A 99 -8.23 10.87 -3.55
C ARG A 99 -6.79 10.45 -3.24
N TYR A 100 -6.21 9.62 -4.10
CA TYR A 100 -4.80 9.30 -4.01
C TYR A 100 -4.12 9.40 -5.36
N SER A 101 -2.80 9.54 -5.32
CA SER A 101 -1.94 9.50 -6.50
C SER A 101 -0.80 8.53 -6.28
N ASN A 102 -0.63 7.57 -7.18
CA ASN A 102 0.62 6.82 -7.28
C ASN A 102 1.59 7.64 -8.12
N VAL A 103 2.76 7.97 -7.56
CA VAL A 103 3.77 8.82 -8.17
C VAL A 103 5.06 8.02 -8.36
N LEU A 104 5.52 7.87 -9.59
CA LEU A 104 6.89 7.51 -9.89
C LEU A 104 7.70 8.78 -10.09
N SER A 105 8.82 8.89 -9.38
CA SER A 105 9.81 9.93 -9.57
C SER A 105 11.18 9.35 -9.91
N VAL A 106 11.75 9.75 -11.04
CA VAL A 106 13.04 9.25 -11.55
C VAL A 106 14.17 10.22 -11.19
N PRO A 107 15.25 9.75 -10.54
CA PRO A 107 16.41 10.58 -10.24
C PRO A 107 17.27 10.85 -11.49
N PRO A 108 18.12 11.90 -11.46
CA PRO A 108 18.18 12.95 -10.44
C PRO A 108 17.02 13.96 -10.55
N GLU A 109 16.72 14.69 -9.46
CA GLU A 109 15.85 15.87 -9.48
C GLU A 109 14.42 15.68 -10.04
N ASN A 110 13.90 14.46 -10.05
CA ASN A 110 12.54 14.16 -10.56
C ASN A 110 12.36 14.58 -12.02
N TRP A 111 13.43 14.52 -12.81
CA TRP A 111 13.41 14.97 -14.19
C TRP A 111 12.33 14.25 -15.03
N LEU A 112 11.95 13.03 -14.65
CA LEU A 112 10.79 12.31 -15.18
C LEU A 112 9.87 11.91 -14.03
N ARG A 113 8.60 12.30 -14.15
CA ARG A 113 7.53 11.99 -13.19
C ARG A 113 6.37 11.32 -13.91
N CYS A 114 5.81 10.27 -13.33
CA CYS A 114 4.56 9.67 -13.76
C CYS A 114 3.58 9.65 -12.59
N GLU A 115 2.39 10.18 -12.80
CA GLU A 115 1.37 10.33 -11.76
C GLU A 115 0.06 9.68 -12.20
N LEU A 116 -0.36 8.65 -11.48
CA LEU A 116 -1.63 7.95 -11.66
C LEU A 116 -2.59 8.39 -10.55
N ARG A 117 -3.61 9.15 -10.92
CA ARG A 117 -4.63 9.69 -10.01
C ARG A 117 -5.84 8.78 -9.91
N ALA A 118 -6.38 8.66 -8.71
CA ALA A 118 -7.58 7.90 -8.43
C ALA A 118 -8.39 8.53 -7.30
N ARG A 119 -9.68 8.24 -7.31
CA ARG A 119 -10.58 8.36 -6.15
C ARG A 119 -10.86 6.99 -5.57
N TRP A 120 -11.36 6.93 -4.34
CA TRP A 120 -11.84 5.67 -3.79
C TRP A 120 -13.16 5.77 -3.06
N ASP A 121 -13.84 4.63 -3.01
CA ASP A 121 -15.03 4.39 -2.22
C ASP A 121 -14.76 3.25 -1.24
N VAL A 122 -15.13 3.44 0.03
CA VAL A 122 -15.03 2.38 1.05
C VAL A 122 -16.13 1.35 0.78
N LEU A 123 -15.76 0.07 0.82
CA LEU A 123 -16.67 -1.03 0.50
C LEU A 123 -17.12 -1.77 1.76
N GLU A 124 -16.18 -2.34 2.51
CA GLU A 124 -16.42 -3.23 3.65
C GLU A 124 -15.34 -3.04 4.72
N ASP A 125 -15.76 -3.13 5.99
CA ASP A 125 -14.92 -3.16 7.19
C ASP A 125 -13.85 -2.05 7.28
N ASP A 126 -14.10 -0.89 6.65
CA ASP A 126 -13.18 0.26 6.53
C ASP A 126 -11.77 -0.06 6.00
N ALA A 127 -11.53 -1.30 5.58
CA ALA A 127 -10.24 -1.82 5.13
C ALA A 127 -10.26 -2.15 3.63
N LEU A 128 -11.43 -2.52 3.10
CA LEU A 128 -11.65 -2.80 1.69
C LEU A 128 -12.18 -1.55 0.98
N TRP A 129 -11.54 -1.16 -0.11
CA TRP A 129 -11.91 0.02 -0.87
C TRP A 129 -11.75 -0.20 -2.38
N LEU A 130 -12.63 0.44 -3.15
CA LEU A 130 -12.61 0.43 -4.60
C LEU A 130 -11.88 1.68 -5.08
N ALA A 131 -10.73 1.50 -5.71
CA ALA A 131 -10.04 2.57 -6.42
C ALA A 131 -10.62 2.71 -7.82
N THR A 132 -10.97 3.95 -8.19
CA THR A 132 -11.39 4.34 -9.54
C THR A 132 -10.33 5.27 -10.11
N PHE A 133 -9.63 4.84 -11.15
CA PHE A 133 -8.57 5.64 -11.78
C PHE A 133 -9.17 6.70 -12.70
N GLU A 134 -8.65 7.92 -12.59
CA GLU A 134 -9.15 9.08 -13.32
C GLU A 134 -8.20 9.46 -14.45
N SER A 135 -6.88 9.47 -14.18
CA SER A 135 -5.89 9.83 -15.20
C SER A 135 -4.50 9.32 -14.88
N VAL A 136 -3.68 9.12 -15.91
CA VAL A 136 -2.23 9.00 -15.79
C VAL A 136 -1.56 10.10 -16.61
N GLU A 137 -0.57 10.77 -16.02
CA GLU A 137 0.15 11.89 -16.62
C GLU A 137 1.66 11.67 -16.47
N ILE A 138 2.40 11.86 -17.55
CA ILE A 138 3.87 11.78 -17.59
C ILE A 138 4.41 13.19 -17.84
N LYS A 139 5.29 13.66 -16.95
CA LYS A 139 5.94 14.97 -17.02
C LYS A 139 7.45 14.85 -17.07
N VAL A 140 8.07 15.81 -17.74
CA VAL A 140 9.51 16.05 -17.73
C VAL A 140 9.81 17.42 -17.13
N PHE A 141 10.78 17.47 -16.21
CA PHE A 141 11.18 18.65 -15.42
C PHE A 141 9.99 19.34 -14.72
N ASP A 142 8.99 18.56 -14.30
CA ASP A 142 7.70 19.02 -13.75
C ASP A 142 6.94 20.07 -14.59
N ARG A 143 7.40 20.35 -15.81
CA ARG A 143 6.93 21.45 -16.66
C ARG A 143 6.30 20.95 -17.95
N PHE A 144 6.89 19.93 -18.58
CA PHE A 144 6.49 19.48 -19.91
C PHE A 144 5.68 18.18 -19.81
N VAL A 145 4.40 18.22 -20.19
CA VAL A 145 3.57 17.01 -20.25
C VAL A 145 3.90 16.24 -21.52
N LEU A 146 4.47 15.04 -21.39
CA LEU A 146 4.77 14.16 -22.52
C LEU A 146 3.55 13.33 -22.94
N GLY A 147 2.67 13.02 -22.00
CA GLY A 147 1.49 12.21 -22.27
C GLY A 147 0.52 12.26 -21.12
N LYS A 148 -0.77 12.27 -21.45
CA LYS A 148 -1.86 12.19 -20.50
C LYS A 148 -2.95 11.30 -21.06
N LYS A 149 -3.39 10.33 -20.27
CA LYS A 149 -4.60 9.57 -20.53
C LYS A 149 -5.60 9.87 -19.42
N VAL A 150 -6.82 10.17 -19.82
CA VAL A 150 -7.97 10.32 -18.91
C VAL A 150 -8.91 9.16 -19.22
N TRP A 151 -9.41 8.52 -18.18
CA TRP A 151 -10.38 7.43 -18.29
C TRP A 151 -11.79 7.94 -18.00
N GLY A 152 -12.79 7.29 -18.59
CA GLY A 152 -14.18 7.48 -18.23
C GLY A 152 -14.46 7.06 -16.79
N GLU A 153 -15.54 7.58 -16.22
CA GLU A 153 -15.95 7.20 -14.87
C GLU A 153 -16.19 5.68 -14.78
N GLY A 154 -15.53 5.03 -13.81
CA GLY A 154 -15.64 3.59 -13.58
C GLY A 154 -14.97 2.71 -14.64
N GLU A 155 -14.33 3.28 -15.67
CA GLU A 155 -13.72 2.50 -16.76
C GLU A 155 -12.58 1.59 -16.25
N VAL A 156 -11.76 2.11 -15.34
CA VAL A 156 -10.64 1.36 -14.76
C VAL A 156 -10.72 1.39 -13.25
N THR A 157 -10.98 0.23 -12.66
CA THR A 157 -11.08 0.05 -11.22
C THR A 157 -10.16 -1.05 -10.70
N ARG A 158 -9.82 -0.95 -9.42
CA ARG A 158 -9.09 -1.96 -8.65
C ARG A 158 -9.64 -2.06 -7.25
N VAL A 159 -9.67 -3.26 -6.70
CA VAL A 159 -10.02 -3.49 -5.30
C VAL A 159 -8.75 -3.48 -4.48
N TRP A 160 -8.72 -2.69 -3.43
CA TRP A 160 -7.60 -2.55 -2.51
C TRP A 160 -8.07 -2.95 -1.12
N ARG A 161 -7.23 -3.68 -0.39
CA ARG A 161 -7.42 -3.98 1.02
C ARG A 161 -6.19 -3.55 1.80
N THR A 162 -6.36 -2.61 2.71
CA THR A 162 -5.31 -2.28 3.68
C THR A 162 -5.31 -3.35 4.76
N THR A 163 -4.20 -4.06 4.89
CA THR A 163 -4.05 -5.22 5.77
C THR A 163 -3.13 -4.96 6.95
N TYR A 164 -2.41 -3.83 6.93
CA TYR A 164 -1.76 -3.24 8.08
C TYR A 164 -1.54 -1.74 7.85
N VAL A 165 -1.68 -0.93 8.88
CA VAL A 165 -1.30 0.49 8.86
C VAL A 165 -1.05 0.98 10.28
N ASP A 166 0.06 1.68 10.48
CA ASP A 166 0.36 2.46 11.67
C ASP A 166 1.03 3.79 11.27
N ASP A 167 1.76 4.42 12.19
CA ASP A 167 2.35 5.73 11.99
C ASP A 167 3.42 5.76 10.88
N ASP A 168 4.10 4.63 10.63
CA ASP A 168 5.30 4.59 9.78
C ASP A 168 5.34 3.44 8.75
N VAL A 169 4.46 2.44 8.86
CA VAL A 169 4.37 1.31 7.92
C VAL A 169 2.93 1.09 7.48
N ARG A 170 2.78 0.84 6.19
CA ARG A 170 1.50 0.48 5.57
C ARG A 170 1.68 -0.73 4.65
N VAL A 171 0.78 -1.69 4.78
CA VAL A 171 0.71 -2.87 3.93
C VAL A 171 -0.66 -2.89 3.25
N VAL A 172 -0.63 -2.97 1.93
CA VAL A 172 -1.83 -2.97 1.10
C VAL A 172 -1.77 -4.12 0.10
N ARG A 173 -2.91 -4.76 -0.10
CA ARG A 173 -3.10 -5.78 -1.14
C ARG A 173 -4.08 -5.26 -2.17
N ALA A 174 -3.76 -5.39 -3.45
CA ALA A 174 -4.61 -4.91 -4.54
C ALA A 174 -4.92 -6.05 -5.51
N ALA A 175 -6.17 -6.12 -5.97
CA ALA A 175 -6.64 -7.12 -6.92
C ALA A 175 -7.44 -6.45 -8.05
N ARG A 176 -7.61 -7.17 -9.17
CA ARG A 176 -8.38 -6.66 -10.30
C ARG A 176 -9.87 -6.53 -10.03
N THR A 177 -10.42 -7.49 -9.29
CA THR A 177 -11.85 -7.59 -8.97
C THR A 177 -12.05 -8.02 -7.51
N ARG A 178 -13.29 -7.98 -7.02
CA ARG A 178 -13.62 -8.47 -5.67
C ARG A 178 -13.42 -9.97 -5.56
N GLU A 179 -13.76 -10.73 -6.60
CA GLU A 179 -13.59 -12.19 -6.65
C GLU A 179 -12.12 -12.56 -6.57
N ALA A 180 -11.24 -11.81 -7.25
CA ALA A 180 -9.80 -11.99 -7.16
C ALA A 180 -9.28 -11.69 -5.74
N GLU A 181 -9.76 -10.63 -5.09
CA GLU A 181 -9.40 -10.34 -3.69
C GLU A 181 -9.84 -11.45 -2.73
N ALA A 182 -11.09 -11.92 -2.86
CA ALA A 182 -11.63 -13.00 -2.05
C ALA A 182 -10.89 -14.33 -2.29
N ALA A 183 -10.58 -14.66 -3.54
CA ALA A 183 -9.76 -15.83 -3.88
C ALA A 183 -8.32 -15.70 -3.36
N GLY A 184 -7.78 -14.47 -3.36
CA GLY A 184 -6.53 -14.13 -2.69
C GLY A 184 -6.61 -14.45 -1.20
N ALA A 185 -7.61 -13.92 -0.50
CA ALA A 185 -7.84 -14.17 0.93
C ALA A 185 -7.99 -15.66 1.26
N ALA A 186 -8.74 -16.42 0.46
CA ALA A 186 -8.92 -17.87 0.63
C ALA A 186 -7.60 -18.65 0.48
N ARG A 187 -6.67 -18.19 -0.36
CA ARG A 187 -5.30 -18.73 -0.49
C ARG A 187 -4.35 -18.22 0.61
N GLY A 188 -4.91 -17.68 1.69
CA GLY A 188 -4.18 -17.02 2.75
C GLY A 188 -3.58 -15.68 2.35
N ARG A 189 -3.96 -15.06 1.23
CA ARG A 189 -3.43 -13.79 0.66
C ARG A 189 -2.08 -13.90 -0.05
N ARG A 190 -1.72 -15.02 -0.68
CA ARG A 190 -0.41 -15.12 -1.35
C ARG A 190 -0.46 -14.38 -2.67
N ALA A 191 0.30 -13.29 -2.79
CA ALA A 191 0.32 -12.48 -3.99
C ALA A 191 0.75 -13.34 -5.20
N ARG A 192 -0.02 -13.26 -6.28
CA ARG A 192 0.29 -13.87 -7.57
C ARG A 192 0.48 -12.75 -8.57
N GLU A 193 1.65 -12.73 -9.20
CA GLU A 193 1.96 -11.75 -10.23
C GLU A 193 0.84 -11.70 -11.29
N GLY A 194 0.36 -10.50 -11.59
CA GLY A 194 -0.72 -10.27 -12.55
C GLY A 194 -2.16 -10.39 -12.01
N GLU A 195 -2.37 -11.10 -10.88
CA GLU A 195 -3.67 -11.29 -10.23
C GLU A 195 -3.83 -10.38 -9.00
N ASP A 196 -2.92 -10.53 -8.03
CA ASP A 196 -2.94 -9.84 -6.74
C ASP A 196 -1.56 -9.24 -6.43
N CYS A 197 -1.55 -7.98 -6.02
CA CYS A 197 -0.35 -7.21 -5.72
C CYS A 197 -0.22 -6.98 -4.21
N LEU A 198 0.98 -7.12 -3.68
CA LEU A 198 1.38 -6.67 -2.36
C LEU A 198 2.11 -5.33 -2.51
N PHE A 199 1.78 -4.38 -1.67
CA PHE A 199 2.52 -3.14 -1.47
C PHE A 199 2.94 -3.04 -0.02
N VAL A 200 4.24 -2.88 0.20
CA VAL A 200 4.79 -2.49 1.50
C VAL A 200 5.31 -1.08 1.35
N MET A 201 4.82 -0.20 2.19
CA MET A 201 5.12 1.22 2.13
C MET A 201 5.55 1.75 3.48
N THR A 202 6.40 2.77 3.46
CA THR A 202 6.83 3.52 4.65
C THR A 202 6.38 4.96 4.54
N LYS A 203 5.96 5.55 5.65
CA LYS A 203 5.60 6.97 5.71
C LYS A 203 6.84 7.80 5.40
N GLU A 204 6.69 8.83 4.57
CA GLU A 204 7.78 9.75 4.23
C GLU A 204 7.22 11.17 4.13
N THR A 205 8.02 12.15 4.52
CA THR A 205 7.79 13.55 4.14
C THR A 205 8.59 13.80 2.87
N PRO A 206 7.95 13.93 1.70
CA PRO A 206 8.68 14.06 0.45
C PRO A 206 9.42 15.39 0.37
N TRP A 207 10.52 15.43 -0.38
CA TRP A 207 11.34 16.64 -0.54
C TRP A 207 10.61 17.83 -1.15
N TRP A 208 9.50 17.61 -1.88
CA TRP A 208 8.68 18.70 -2.44
C TRP A 208 7.74 19.34 -1.39
N GLU A 209 7.64 18.78 -0.20
CA GLU A 209 6.98 19.38 0.97
C GLU A 209 7.99 20.02 1.94
N ILE A 210 9.30 19.82 1.71
CA ILE A 210 10.36 20.50 2.47
C ILE A 210 10.44 21.94 1.93
N PRO A 211 10.25 22.98 2.78
CA PRO A 211 10.43 24.36 2.36
C PRO A 211 11.80 24.54 1.72
N THR A 212 11.83 24.92 0.44
CA THR A 212 13.07 25.27 -0.26
C THR A 212 13.52 26.64 0.24
N GLY A 213 14.15 26.67 1.42
CA GLY A 213 14.49 27.90 2.11
C GLY A 213 15.31 27.65 3.38
N VAL A 214 16.55 27.21 3.19
CA VAL A 214 17.68 27.55 4.08
C VAL A 214 18.81 28.03 3.18
#